data_AF-A0A7V2CYC2-F1
#
_entry.id   AF-A0A7V2CYC2-F1
#
_cell.length_a   1.000
_cell.length_b   1.000
_cell.length_c   1.000
_cell.angle_alpha   90.00
_cell.angle_beta   90.00
_cell.angle_gamma   90.00
#
_symmetry.space_group_name_H-M   'P 1'
#
loop_
_entity.id
_entity.type
_entity.pdbx_description
1 polymer ?
#
loop_
_entity_poly.entity_id
_entity_poly.type
_entity_poly.pdbx_seq_one_letter_code
_entity_poly.pdbx_strand_id
1 'polypeptide(L)' 'MRTIIDLPPEQIAALDAYTKAERISRAEAVRRAVAAFVPGVKQKRGSLRNHPAVGTATPHERDSVGYVRKLRAEWDRRP' A
#
# COMPACT_ATOMS: atom_id res chain seq x y z
N MET A 1 -1.33 -3.09 -1.44
CA MET A 1 -0.19 -4.03 -1.62
C MET A 1 0.12 -4.67 -0.27
N ARG A 2 0.47 -5.97 -0.24
CA ARG A 2 0.90 -6.66 0.99
C ARG A 2 2.41 -6.88 0.90
N THR A 3 3.13 -6.45 1.94
CA THR A 3 4.57 -6.65 2.09
C THR A 3 4.78 -7.49 3.35
N ILE A 4 5.63 -8.50 3.26
CA ILE A 4 6.06 -9.30 4.41
C ILE A 4 7.39 -8.71 4.90
N ILE A 5 7.48 -8.46 6.20
CA ILE A 5 8.68 -7.93 6.86
C ILE A 5 8.97 -8.80 8.08
N ASP A 6 10.25 -9.09 8.30
CA ASP A 6 10.70 -9.77 9.50
C ASP A 6 11.06 -8.74 10.57
N LEU A 7 10.57 -8.96 11.79
CA LEU A 7 10.83 -8.11 12.94
C LEU A 7 11.36 -8.97 14.08
N PRO A 8 12.35 -8.47 14.84
CA PRO A 8 12.77 -9.13 16.07
C PRO A 8 11.60 -9.31 17.07
N PRO A 9 11.58 -10.39 17.88
CA PRO A 9 10.50 -10.67 18.82
C PRO A 9 10.20 -9.50 19.78
N GLU A 10 11.21 -8.77 20.22
CA GLU A 10 11.10 -7.61 21.09
C GLU A 10 10.35 -6.45 20.42
N GLN A 11 10.54 -6.25 19.11
CA GLN A 11 9.83 -5.22 18.36
C GLN A 11 8.37 -5.60 18.12
N ILE A 12 8.07 -6.89 17.96
CA ILE A 12 6.70 -7.39 17.87
C ILE A 12 5.95 -7.14 19.19
N ALA A 13 6.58 -7.45 20.32
CA ALA A 13 5.99 -7.22 21.64
C ALA A 13 5.74 -5.72 21.91
N ALA A 14 6.68 -4.85 21.54
CA ALA A 14 6.51 -3.40 21.66
C ALA A 14 5.37 -2.88 20.77
N LEU A 15 5.26 -3.37 19.53
CA LEU A 15 4.18 -3.01 18.61
C LEU A 15 2.80 -3.45 19.15
N ASP A 16 2.73 -4.62 19.80
CA ASP A 16 1.50 -5.12 20.41
C ASP A 16 1.04 -4.27 21.59
N ALA A 17 1.97 -3.87 22.46
CA ALA A 17 1.67 -2.95 23.55
C ALA A 17 1.14 -1.61 23.02
N TYR A 18 1.80 -1.04 22.01
CA TYR A 18 1.40 0.22 21.39
C TYR A 18 0.01 0.14 20.74
N THR A 19 -0.25 -0.89 19.94
CA THR A 19 -1.54 -1.05 19.24
C THR A 19 -2.70 -1.25 20.21
N LYS A 20 -2.47 -1.93 21.35
CA LYS A 20 -3.46 -2.10 22.41
C LYS A 20 -3.77 -0.78 23.12
N ALA A 21 -2.76 0.03 23.42
CA ALA A 21 -2.93 1.34 24.04
C ALA A 21 -3.70 2.32 23.13
N GLU A 22 -3.34 2.35 21.85
CA GLU A 22 -3.94 3.24 20.85
C GLU A 22 -5.26 2.72 20.27
N ARG A 23 -5.65 1.48 20.57
CA ARG A 23 -6.85 0.80 20.04
C ARG A 23 -6.91 0.81 18.50
N ILE A 24 -5.76 0.59 17.85
CA ILE A 24 -5.64 0.52 16.39
C ILE A 24 -5.10 -0.84 15.95
N SER A 25 -5.32 -1.20 14.68
CA SER A 25 -4.72 -2.43 14.12
C SER A 25 -3.20 -2.32 13.99
N ARG A 26 -2.48 -3.45 14.09
CA ARG A 26 -1.04 -3.54 13.81
C ARG A 26 -0.66 -2.94 12.47
N ALA A 27 -1.43 -3.24 11.42
CA ALA A 27 -1.19 -2.72 10.08
C ALA A 27 -1.31 -1.19 10.01
N GLU A 28 -2.21 -0.59 10.80
CA GLU A 28 -2.35 0.86 10.88
C GLU A 28 -1.17 1.52 11.60
N ALA A 29 -0.70 0.94 12.71
CA ALA A 29 0.50 1.41 13.39
C ALA A 29 1.71 1.42 12.45
N VAL A 30 1.92 0.34 11.68
CA VAL A 30 2.98 0.27 10.68
C VAL A 30 2.81 1.32 9.58
N ARG A 31 1.60 1.54 9.06
CA ARG A 31 1.34 2.59 8.07
C ARG A 31 1.69 3.98 8.59
N ARG A 32 1.33 4.31 9.84
CA ARG A 32 1.68 5.59 10.47
C ARG A 32 3.18 5.75 10.64
N ALA A 33 3.86 4.71 11.10
CA ALA A 33 5.32 4.70 11.25
C ALA A 33 6.02 4.95 9.91
N VAL A 34 5.62 4.24 8.85
CA VAL A 34 6.16 4.43 7.50
C VAL A 34 5.87 5.85 6.97
N ALA A 35 4.65 6.35 7.16
CA ALA A 35 4.28 7.71 6.73
C ALA A 35 5.06 8.80 7.47
N ALA A 36 5.39 8.58 8.75
CA ALA A 36 6.22 9.49 9.54
C ALA A 36 7.70 9.40 9.18
N PHE A 37 8.21 8.19 8.89
CA PHE A 37 9.62 7.94 8.64
C PHE A 37 10.08 8.33 7.23
N VAL A 38 9.20 8.23 6.23
CA VAL A 38 9.54 8.58 4.83
C VAL A 38 9.16 10.05 4.56
N PRO A 39 10.12 11.00 4.61
CA PRO A 39 9.85 12.40 4.27
C PRO A 39 9.39 12.49 2.81
N GLY A 40 8.14 12.90 2.59
CA GLY A 40 7.57 13.07 1.24
C GLY A 40 6.26 12.34 1.01
N VAL A 41 5.91 11.34 1.83
CA VAL A 41 4.56 10.74 1.82
C VAL A 41 3.63 11.60 2.68
N LYS A 42 3.55 12.90 2.39
CA LYS A 42 2.32 13.62 2.71
C LYS A 42 1.25 12.86 1.95
N GLN A 43 0.37 12.14 2.66
CA GLN A 43 -0.94 11.79 2.15
C GLN A 43 -1.48 13.10 1.62
N LYS A 44 -1.39 13.33 0.30
CA LYS A 44 -2.05 14.45 -0.34
C LYS A 44 -3.51 14.14 -0.06
N ARG A 45 -4.06 14.67 1.03
CA ARG A 45 -5.49 14.92 1.17
C ARG A 45 -5.76 15.87 0.02
N GLY A 46 -5.99 15.31 -1.15
CA GLY A 46 -6.15 16.04 -2.37
C GLY A 46 -7.34 16.95 -2.14
N SER A 47 -7.08 18.24 -1.98
CA SER A 47 -8.04 19.22 -2.42
C SER A 47 -8.36 18.83 -3.86
N LEU A 48 -9.58 18.37 -4.09
CA LEU A 48 -10.12 17.93 -5.39
C LEU A 48 -9.85 18.95 -6.51
N ARG A 49 -9.52 20.20 -6.13
CA ARG A 49 -9.26 21.31 -7.02
C ARG A 49 -7.94 21.23 -7.77
N ASN A 50 -6.91 20.52 -7.26
CA ASN A 50 -5.57 20.43 -7.87
C ASN A 50 -5.03 18.99 -7.94
N HIS A 51 -5.90 17.99 -8.07
CA HIS A 51 -5.47 16.59 -8.17
C HIS A 51 -4.93 16.31 -9.59
N PRO A 52 -3.69 15.83 -9.78
CA PRO A 52 -3.19 15.39 -11.10
C PRO A 52 -3.88 14.11 -11.62
N ALA A 53 -5.02 13.71 -11.02
CA ALA A 53 -5.68 12.44 -11.27
C ALA A 53 -6.49 12.38 -12.58
N VAL A 54 -6.47 13.43 -13.41
CA VAL A 54 -7.04 13.35 -14.76
C VAL A 54 -6.05 13.98 -15.74
N GLY A 55 -5.12 13.17 -16.25
CA GLY A 55 -4.36 13.53 -17.46
C GLY A 55 -2.85 13.38 -17.42
N THR A 56 -2.22 13.17 -16.25
CA THR A 56 -0.76 12.94 -16.17
C THR A 56 -0.46 11.61 -15.49
N ALA A 57 -0.73 10.53 -16.21
CA ALA A 57 -0.16 9.23 -15.86
C ALA A 57 1.32 9.23 -16.29
N THR A 58 2.24 9.24 -15.33
CA THR A 58 3.63 8.86 -15.58
C THR A 58 3.65 7.46 -16.20
N PRO A 59 4.45 7.18 -17.24
CA PRO A 59 4.53 5.84 -17.81
C PRO A 59 4.97 4.88 -16.71
N HIS A 60 4.07 4.01 -16.29
CA HIS A 60 4.44 2.88 -15.45
C HIS A 60 5.01 1.79 -16.37
N GLU A 61 6.11 1.18 -15.95
CA GLU A 61 6.88 0.16 -16.70
C GLU A 61 6.08 -1.11 -17.05
N ARG A 62 4.87 -1.27 -16.50
CA ARG A 62 4.00 -2.44 -16.76
C ARG A 62 2.64 -2.02 -17.30
N ASP A 63 2.32 -2.54 -18.48
CA ASP A 63 0.97 -2.49 -19.04
C ASP A 63 0.01 -3.34 -18.19
N SER A 64 -0.74 -2.66 -17.33
CA SER A 64 -1.73 -3.27 -16.44
C SER A 64 -2.89 -3.90 -17.22
N VAL A 65 -3.25 -3.34 -18.38
CA VAL A 65 -4.36 -3.85 -19.21
C VAL A 65 -3.93 -5.14 -19.90
N GLY A 66 -2.76 -5.15 -20.52
CA GLY A 66 -2.18 -6.35 -21.15
C GLY A 66 -1.96 -7.47 -20.15
N TYR A 67 -1.51 -7.15 -18.93
CA TYR A 67 -1.34 -8.12 -17.86
C TYR A 67 -2.66 -8.78 -17.43
N VAL A 68 -3.70 -7.98 -17.19
CA VAL A 68 -5.03 -8.50 -16.80
C VAL A 68 -5.67 -9.31 -17.93
N ARG A 69 -5.49 -8.90 -19.19
CA ARG A 69 -5.99 -9.65 -20.35
C ARG A 69 -5.35 -11.03 -20.46
N LYS A 70 -4.03 -11.15 -20.26
CA LYS A 70 -3.33 -12.45 -20.25
C LYS A 70 -3.86 -13.38 -19.16
N LEU A 71 -4.03 -12.88 -17.94
CA LEU A 71 -4.60 -13.63 -16.82
C LEU A 71 -6.02 -14.15 -17.12
N ARG A 72 -6.86 -13.34 -17.76
CA ARG A 72 -8.24 -13.76 -18.11
C ARG A 72 -8.29 -14.78 -19.23
N ALA A 73 -7.42 -14.65 -20.23
CA ALA A 73 -7.34 -15.60 -21.33
C ALA A 73 -6.94 -17.02 -20.88
N GLU A 74 -6.31 -17.17 -19.71
CA GLU A 74 -6.04 -18.48 -19.11
C GLU A 74 -7.31 -19.17 -18.58
N TRP A 75 -8.35 -18.42 -18.22
CA TRP A 75 -9.63 -18.98 -17.77
C TRP A 75 -10.50 -19.45 -18.94
N ASP A 76 -10.40 -18.78 -20.09
CA ASP A 76 -11.11 -19.15 -21.33
C ASP A 76 -10.55 -20.42 -22.01
N ARG A 77 -9.38 -20.89 -21.56
CA ARG A 77 -8.71 -22.11 -22.08
C ARG A 77 -8.98 -23.36 -21.26
N ARG A 78 -9.93 -23.32 -20.30
CA ARG A 78 -10.36 -24.53 -19.59
C ARG A 78 -11.37 -25.31 -20.45
N PRO A 79 -11.20 -26.62 -20.64
CA PRO A 79 -12.20 -27.48 -21.29
C PRO A 79 -13.46 -27.60 -20.43
#